data_AF-A0AAU1ETB1-F1
#
_entry.id   AF-A0AAU1ETB1-F1
#
_cell.length_a   1.000
_cell.length_b   1.000
_cell.length_c   1.000
_cell.angle_alpha   90.00
_cell.angle_beta   90.00
_cell.angle_gamma   90.00
#
_symmetry.space_group_name_H-M   'P 1'
#
loop_
_entity.id
_entity.type
_entity.pdbx_description
1 polymer ?
#
loop_
_entity_poly.entity_id
_entity_poly.type
_entity_poly.pdbx_seq_one_letter_code
_entity_poly.pdbx_strand_id
1 'polypeptide(L)'
;MVSVSVETAQQTEERLQRVLAEAEFVIQEGIWSFEEFPADRPPALTADALAVVRDADSWCRLVPATGDGGDAERFGIFSFHFPDGADNSGFVGWLATHLKARLGTGVFVVCGSNRGRGGIYDYWGCPADLTAEAIRVVAELREA
;
A
#
# COMPACT_ATOMS: atom_id res chain seq x y z
N MET A 1 -10.72 -16.41 8.79
CA MET A 1 -10.41 -17.79 8.34
C MET A 1 -9.70 -17.64 7.00
N VAL A 2 -8.48 -18.16 6.84
CA VAL A 2 -7.79 -18.08 5.54
C VAL A 2 -8.44 -19.12 4.64
N SER A 3 -9.15 -18.68 3.61
CA SER A 3 -9.73 -19.56 2.59
C SER A 3 -8.69 -19.80 1.52
N VAL A 4 -8.30 -21.06 1.29
CA VAL A 4 -7.49 -21.43 0.12
C VAL A 4 -8.47 -21.83 -0.97
N SER A 5 -8.77 -20.90 -1.88
CA SER A 5 -9.59 -21.17 -3.06
C SER A 5 -8.71 -21.71 -4.20
N VAL A 6 -9.23 -22.68 -4.95
CA VAL A 6 -8.64 -23.10 -6.23
C VAL A 6 -9.40 -22.35 -7.31
N GLU A 7 -8.87 -21.21 -7.71
CA GLU A 7 -9.43 -20.37 -8.79
C GLU A 7 -8.58 -20.48 -10.04
N THR A 8 -9.22 -20.33 -11.20
CA THR A 8 -8.50 -20.02 -12.45
C THR A 8 -8.01 -18.57 -12.41
N ALA A 9 -7.00 -18.25 -13.22
CA ALA A 9 -6.49 -16.88 -13.32
C ALA A 9 -7.59 -15.85 -13.66
N GLN A 10 -8.53 -16.21 -14.54
CA GLN A 10 -9.66 -15.34 -14.88
C GLN A 10 -10.63 -15.13 -13.72
N GLN A 11 -10.93 -16.17 -12.94
CA GLN A 11 -11.80 -16.04 -11.76
C GLN A 11 -11.13 -15.16 -10.69
N THR A 12 -9.82 -15.30 -10.49
CA THR A 12 -9.06 -14.43 -9.58
C THR A 12 -9.06 -12.99 -10.05
N GLU A 13 -8.86 -12.74 -11.36
CA GLU A 13 -8.95 -11.40 -11.96
C GLU A 13 -10.31 -10.75 -11.68
N GLU A 14 -11.41 -11.42 -12.05
CA GLU A 14 -12.77 -10.89 -11.88
C GLU A 14 -13.13 -10.66 -10.40
N ARG A 15 -12.66 -11.53 -9.49
CA ARG A 15 -12.86 -11.34 -8.05
C ARG A 15 -12.09 -10.14 -7.54
N LEU A 16 -10.81 -10.01 -7.86
CA LEU A 16 -9.95 -8.95 -7.34
C LEU A 16 -10.30 -7.58 -7.94
N GLN A 17 -10.78 -7.53 -9.19
CA GLN A 17 -11.39 -6.33 -9.76
C GLN A 17 -12.62 -5.87 -8.95
N ARG A 18 -13.54 -6.78 -8.60
CA ARG A 18 -14.68 -6.45 -7.71
C ARG A 18 -14.22 -5.97 -6.34
N VAL A 19 -13.25 -6.64 -5.73
CA VAL A 19 -12.66 -6.22 -4.44
C VAL A 19 -12.09 -4.81 -4.55
N LEU A 20 -11.37 -4.50 -5.63
CA LEU A 20 -10.81 -3.17 -5.85
C LEU A 20 -11.93 -2.11 -6.01
N ALA A 21 -12.97 -2.42 -6.79
CA ALA A 21 -14.09 -1.52 -7.04
C ALA A 21 -14.86 -1.18 -5.76
N GLU A 22 -15.03 -2.16 -4.86
CA GLU A 22 -15.74 -2.01 -3.59
C GLU A 22 -14.88 -1.45 -2.45
N ALA A 23 -13.54 -1.55 -2.55
CA ALA A 23 -12.63 -1.04 -1.54
C ALA A 23 -12.71 0.49 -1.43
N GLU A 24 -12.65 1.01 -0.21
CA GLU A 24 -12.39 2.43 0.01
C GLU A 24 -10.94 2.73 -0.37
N PHE A 25 -10.76 3.62 -1.35
CA PHE A 25 -9.45 4.04 -1.84
C PHE A 25 -9.18 5.48 -1.43
N VAL A 26 -8.08 5.68 -0.69
CA VAL A 26 -7.71 6.99 -0.14
C VAL A 26 -6.30 7.34 -0.59
N ILE A 27 -6.13 8.53 -1.14
CA ILE A 27 -4.81 9.11 -1.45
C ILE A 27 -4.34 9.86 -0.21
N GLN A 28 -3.13 9.57 0.24
CA GLN A 28 -2.50 10.32 1.33
C GLN A 28 -1.78 11.51 0.72
N GLU A 29 -2.26 12.72 1.02
CA GLU A 29 -1.70 13.94 0.45
C GLU A 29 -0.21 14.12 0.80
N GLY A 30 0.53 14.75 -0.11
CA GLY A 30 1.94 15.05 0.07
C GLY A 30 2.88 13.93 -0.36
N ILE A 31 4.15 14.12 -0.02
CA ILE A 31 5.26 13.20 -0.31
C ILE A 31 5.69 12.57 1.00
N TRP A 32 6.03 11.28 0.93
CA TRP A 32 6.38 10.46 2.08
C TRP A 32 7.77 9.87 1.92
N SER A 33 8.43 9.58 3.04
CA SER A 33 9.74 8.94 3.06
C SER A 33 9.89 8.06 4.30
N PHE A 34 10.78 7.07 4.21
CA PHE A 34 11.23 6.34 5.39
C PHE A 34 12.34 7.12 6.10
N GLU A 35 12.16 7.34 7.39
CA GLU A 35 13.23 7.80 8.28
C GLU A 35 13.79 6.61 9.06
N GLU A 36 15.11 6.41 9.00
CA GLU A 36 15.79 5.30 9.65
C GLU A 36 16.39 5.67 11.01
N PHE A 37 16.36 4.71 11.93
CA PHE A 37 16.87 4.82 13.28
C PHE A 37 17.67 3.56 13.63
N PRO A 38 18.74 3.68 14.43
CA PRO A 38 19.48 2.51 14.90
C PRO A 38 18.62 1.53 15.72
N ALA A 39 18.93 0.24 15.65
CA ALA A 39 18.18 -0.83 16.35
C ALA A 39 17.99 -0.62 17.86
N ASP A 40 18.93 0.06 18.53
CA ASP A 40 18.94 0.37 19.96
C ASP A 40 18.16 1.64 20.33
N ARG A 41 17.70 2.41 19.32
CA ARG A 41 16.98 3.67 19.49
C ARG A 41 15.70 3.67 18.65
N PRO A 42 14.63 3.01 19.11
CA PRO A 42 13.35 3.01 18.41
C PRO A 42 12.80 4.43 18.23
N PRO A 43 12.17 4.74 17.09
CA PRO A 43 11.53 6.03 16.88
C PRO A 43 10.32 6.20 17.80
N ALA A 44 9.98 7.46 18.09
CA ALA A 44 8.72 7.79 18.74
C ALA A 44 7.53 7.53 17.79
N LEU A 45 6.46 6.93 18.32
CA LEU A 45 5.17 6.83 17.63
C LEU A 45 4.48 8.20 17.66
N THR A 46 4.35 8.82 16.49
CA THR A 46 3.70 10.13 16.32
C THR A 46 2.41 9.98 15.53
N ALA A 47 1.52 10.96 15.63
CA ALA A 47 0.24 10.94 14.90
C ALA A 47 0.43 10.93 13.37
N ASP A 48 1.53 11.51 12.88
CA ASP A 48 1.83 11.61 11.45
C ASP A 48 2.50 10.35 10.88
N ALA A 49 2.88 9.39 11.72
CA ALA A 49 3.52 8.15 11.25
C ALA A 49 2.48 7.14 10.79
N LEU A 50 2.52 6.75 9.51
CA LEU A 50 1.65 5.71 8.96
C LEU A 50 2.12 4.31 9.35
N ALA A 51 3.43 4.13 9.49
CA ALA A 51 4.04 2.86 9.81
C ALA A 51 5.33 3.03 10.61
N VAL A 52 5.60 2.09 11.50
CA VAL A 52 6.93 1.87 12.08
C VAL A 52 7.26 0.41 11.89
N VAL A 53 8.35 0.13 11.18
CA VAL A 53 8.81 -1.23 10.87
C VAL A 53 10.20 -1.39 11.46
N ARG A 54 10.52 -2.61 11.88
CA ARG A 54 11.83 -2.97 12.43
C ARG A 54 12.35 -4.18 11.70
N ASP A 55 13.63 -4.19 11.37
CA ASP A 55 14.36 -5.39 11.01
C ASP A 55 15.40 -5.77 12.09
N ALA A 56 16.42 -6.55 11.72
CA ALA A 56 17.46 -6.95 12.65
C ALA A 56 18.37 -5.77 13.07
N ASP A 57 18.57 -4.81 12.17
CA ASP A 57 19.66 -3.83 12.21
C ASP A 57 19.15 -2.40 12.46
N SER A 58 17.89 -2.13 12.15
CA SER A 58 17.31 -0.80 12.16
C SER A 58 15.82 -0.78 12.48
N TRP A 59 15.35 0.42 12.80
CA TRP A 59 13.95 0.80 12.70
C TRP A 59 13.78 1.76 11.55
N CYS A 60 12.63 1.75 10.90
CA CYS A 60 12.20 2.83 10.04
C CYS A 60 10.78 3.27 10.39
N ARG A 61 10.46 4.54 10.12
CA ARG A 61 9.09 5.04 10.15
C ARG A 61 8.73 5.70 8.83
N LEU A 62 7.51 5.47 8.36
CA LEU A 62 6.94 6.12 7.19
C LEU A 62 6.20 7.38 7.63
N VAL A 63 6.71 8.54 7.25
CA VAL A 63 6.22 9.87 7.66
C VAL A 63 6.21 10.83 6.47
N PRO A 64 5.48 11.96 6.55
CA PRO A 64 5.57 13.00 5.53
C PRO A 64 7.01 13.48 5.39
N ALA A 65 7.50 13.58 4.15
CA ALA A 65 8.82 14.07 3.86
C ALA A 65 8.92 15.56 4.24
N THR A 66 9.95 15.93 5.00
CA THR A 66 10.23 17.32 5.35
C THR A 66 11.44 17.86 4.59
N GLY A 67 11.31 19.05 3.99
CA GLY A 67 12.37 19.73 3.26
C GLY A 67 12.69 19.14 1.88
N ASP A 68 13.80 19.60 1.28
CA ASP A 68 14.17 19.26 -0.11
C ASP A 68 14.81 17.89 -0.28
N GLY A 69 14.91 17.09 0.78
CA GLY A 69 15.28 15.67 0.73
C GLY A 69 16.74 15.49 0.33
N GLY A 70 17.54 14.92 1.22
CA GLY A 70 18.80 14.30 0.80
C GLY A 70 18.52 13.08 -0.10
N ASP A 71 19.40 12.09 -0.06
CA ASP A 71 19.30 10.87 -0.88
C ASP A 71 18.15 9.91 -0.48
N ALA A 72 17.20 10.36 0.35
CA ALA A 72 16.08 9.54 0.79
C ALA A 72 15.02 9.38 -0.32
N GLU A 73 14.60 8.14 -0.55
CA GLU A 73 13.54 7.84 -1.51
C GLU A 73 12.23 8.53 -1.13
N ARG A 74 11.55 9.06 -2.16
CA ARG A 74 10.32 9.83 -2.03
C ARG A 74 9.17 9.08 -2.67
N PHE A 75 8.06 9.01 -1.95
CA PHE A 75 6.92 8.20 -2.33
C PHE A 75 5.62 9.00 -2.34
N GLY A 76 4.76 8.71 -3.31
CA GLY A 76 3.33 8.95 -3.15
C GLY A 76 2.70 7.75 -2.46
N ILE A 77 1.75 8.01 -1.56
CA ILE A 77 1.07 6.98 -0.78
C ILE A 77 -0.42 6.98 -1.08
N PHE A 78 -0.98 5.78 -1.21
CA PHE A 78 -2.42 5.54 -1.22
C PHE A 78 -2.75 4.29 -0.42
N SER A 79 -4.01 4.10 -0.07
CA SER A 79 -4.44 3.01 0.82
C SER A 79 -5.77 2.41 0.43
N PHE A 80 -5.96 1.14 0.76
CA PHE A 80 -7.24 0.45 0.63
C PHE A 80 -7.77 -0.04 1.97
N HIS A 81 -9.02 0.27 2.25
CA HIS A 81 -9.83 -0.44 3.24
C HIS A 81 -10.84 -1.32 2.52
N PHE A 82 -10.82 -2.62 2.81
CA PHE A 82 -11.70 -3.59 2.17
C PHE A 82 -13.02 -3.71 2.94
N PRO A 83 -14.15 -3.98 2.26
CA PRO A 83 -15.42 -4.25 2.93
C PRO A 83 -15.33 -5.46 3.87
N ASP A 84 -16.17 -5.48 4.91
CA ASP A 84 -16.29 -6.63 5.81
C ASP A 84 -16.63 -7.90 5.02
N GLY A 85 -15.83 -8.94 5.20
CA GLY A 85 -16.04 -10.23 4.54
C GLY A 85 -15.57 -10.32 3.08
N ALA A 86 -14.99 -9.25 2.52
CA ALA A 86 -14.36 -9.30 1.21
C ALA A 86 -13.21 -10.32 1.18
N ASP A 87 -13.18 -11.17 0.16
CA ASP A 87 -12.05 -12.06 -0.08
C ASP A 87 -10.99 -11.32 -0.91
N ASN A 88 -10.08 -10.63 -0.23
CA ASN A 88 -8.95 -9.92 -0.83
C ASN A 88 -7.69 -10.80 -0.99
N SER A 89 -7.84 -12.13 -0.92
CA SER A 89 -6.71 -13.07 -1.09
C SER A 89 -6.07 -12.89 -2.47
N GLY A 90 -4.76 -12.59 -2.48
CA GLY A 90 -3.98 -12.35 -3.70
C GLY A 90 -3.97 -10.89 -4.18
N PHE A 91 -4.73 -9.99 -3.55
CA PHE A 91 -4.88 -8.60 -3.99
C PHE A 91 -3.54 -7.85 -4.14
N VAL A 92 -2.65 -7.98 -3.15
CA VAL A 92 -1.33 -7.31 -3.18
C VAL A 92 -0.51 -7.76 -4.40
N GLY A 93 -0.43 -9.06 -4.66
CA GLY A 93 0.33 -9.57 -5.80
C GLY A 93 -0.29 -9.17 -7.14
N TRP A 94 -1.61 -9.19 -7.22
CA TRP A 94 -2.37 -8.80 -8.41
C TRP A 94 -2.16 -7.33 -8.76
N LEU A 95 -2.44 -6.40 -7.83
CA LEU A 95 -2.32 -4.97 -8.10
C LEU A 95 -0.86 -4.56 -8.37
N ALA A 96 0.11 -5.11 -7.63
CA ALA A 96 1.52 -4.87 -7.90
C ALA A 96 1.93 -5.32 -9.31
N THR A 97 1.38 -6.44 -9.80
CA THR A 97 1.62 -6.93 -11.17
C THR A 97 1.06 -5.98 -12.21
N HIS A 98 -0.15 -5.45 -12.02
CA HIS A 98 -0.73 -4.44 -12.92
C HIS A 98 0.09 -3.15 -12.95
N LEU A 99 0.49 -2.63 -11.79
CA LEU A 99 1.31 -1.42 -11.71
C LEU A 99 2.68 -1.63 -12.36
N LYS A 100 3.33 -2.78 -12.14
CA LYS A 100 4.60 -3.12 -12.79
C LYS A 100 4.46 -3.21 -14.32
N ALA A 101 3.42 -3.87 -14.81
CA ALA A 101 3.19 -4.04 -16.24
C ALA A 101 2.91 -2.71 -16.96
N ARG A 102 2.16 -1.81 -16.31
CA ARG A 102 1.73 -0.54 -16.92
C ARG A 102 2.72 0.60 -16.77
N LEU A 103 3.42 0.66 -15.64
CA LEU A 103 4.28 1.80 -15.28
C LEU A 103 5.76 1.42 -15.15
N GLY A 104 6.10 0.13 -15.20
CA GLY A 104 7.48 -0.34 -15.00
C GLY A 104 7.98 -0.21 -13.56
N THR A 105 7.13 0.24 -12.63
CA THR A 105 7.52 0.56 -11.24
C THR A 105 7.45 -0.63 -10.28
N GLY A 106 8.28 -0.57 -9.24
CA GLY A 106 8.04 -1.32 -8.01
C GLY A 106 7.10 -0.55 -7.07
N VAL A 107 6.61 -1.25 -6.06
CA VAL A 107 5.83 -0.69 -4.95
C VAL A 107 6.27 -1.35 -3.64
N PHE A 108 6.10 -0.66 -2.53
CA PHE A 108 6.08 -1.30 -1.22
C PHE A 108 4.65 -1.30 -0.67
N VAL A 109 4.37 -2.25 0.22
CA VAL A 109 3.07 -2.35 0.88
C VAL A 109 3.27 -2.54 2.38
N VAL A 110 2.58 -1.75 3.18
CA VAL A 110 2.49 -1.92 4.64
C VAL A 110 1.07 -2.28 5.01
N CYS A 111 0.87 -3.49 5.53
CA CYS A 111 -0.44 -3.95 5.98
C CYS A 111 -0.67 -3.63 7.45
N GLY A 112 -1.88 -3.16 7.77
CA GLY A 112 -2.37 -3.00 9.14
C GLY A 112 -3.62 -3.85 9.39
N SER A 113 -4.15 -3.78 10.61
CA SER A 113 -5.44 -4.38 10.96
C SER A 113 -6.31 -3.41 11.74
N ASN A 114 -7.54 -3.22 11.27
CA ASN A 114 -8.61 -2.50 11.92
C ASN A 114 -9.89 -3.34 11.86
N ARG A 115 -10.15 -4.14 12.91
CA ARG A 115 -11.35 -5.00 13.00
C ARG A 115 -12.67 -4.24 13.00
N GLY A 116 -12.66 -2.94 13.29
CA GLY A 116 -13.85 -2.09 13.20
C GLY A 116 -14.13 -1.55 11.79
N ARG A 117 -13.26 -1.83 10.82
CA ARG A 117 -13.33 -1.36 9.43
C ARG A 117 -12.82 -2.43 8.44
N GLY A 118 -13.44 -3.60 8.34
CA GLY A 118 -13.05 -4.58 7.32
C GLY A 118 -11.97 -5.58 7.74
N GLY A 119 -11.21 -5.29 8.80
CA GLY A 119 -10.06 -6.11 9.19
C GLY A 119 -8.77 -5.59 8.57
N ILE A 120 -8.14 -6.35 7.67
CA ILE A 120 -6.85 -5.97 7.08
C ILE A 120 -7.05 -4.74 6.18
N TYR A 121 -6.11 -3.80 6.22
CA TYR A 121 -6.00 -2.69 5.27
C TYR A 121 -4.54 -2.54 4.87
N ASP A 122 -4.27 -1.78 3.82
CA ASP A 122 -2.90 -1.57 3.34
C ASP A 122 -2.61 -0.11 2.97
N TYR A 123 -1.35 0.28 3.18
CA TYR A 123 -0.75 1.46 2.59
C TYR A 123 0.21 1.00 1.49
N TRP A 124 0.14 1.66 0.34
CA TRP A 124 0.94 1.40 -0.83
C TRP A 124 1.81 2.61 -1.12
N GLY A 125 3.11 2.37 -1.31
CA GLY A 125 4.02 3.40 -1.78
C GLY A 125 4.56 3.10 -3.17
N CYS A 126 4.57 4.15 -4.00
CA CYS A 126 5.20 4.16 -5.32
C CYS A 126 6.11 5.39 -5.44
N PRO A 127 7.09 5.41 -6.35
CA PRO A 127 7.94 6.58 -6.56
C PRO A 127 7.11 7.85 -6.76
N ALA A 128 7.49 8.94 -6.09
CA ALA A 128 6.75 10.20 -6.09
C ALA A 128 6.37 10.68 -7.51
N ASP A 129 7.29 10.58 -8.46
CA ASP A 129 7.11 11.02 -9.85
C ASP A 129 6.08 10.19 -10.65
N LEU A 130 5.67 9.02 -10.14
CA LEU A 130 4.68 8.14 -10.77
C LEU A 130 3.35 8.10 -10.02
N THR A 131 3.17 8.93 -8.99
CA THR A 131 1.99 8.89 -8.12
C THR A 131 0.70 9.11 -8.89
N ALA A 132 0.67 10.11 -9.77
CA ALA A 132 -0.51 10.45 -10.56
C ALA A 132 -0.87 9.30 -11.53
N GLU A 133 0.12 8.70 -12.17
CA GLU A 133 -0.05 7.57 -13.07
C GLU A 133 -0.52 6.32 -12.33
N ALA A 134 0.03 6.03 -11.15
CA ALA A 134 -0.39 4.91 -10.32
C ALA A 134 -1.86 5.05 -9.89
N ILE A 135 -2.26 6.24 -9.42
CA ILE A 135 -3.65 6.54 -9.06
C ILE A 135 -4.57 6.35 -10.28
N ARG A 136 -4.16 6.81 -11.45
CA ARG A 136 -4.93 6.63 -12.68
C ARG A 136 -5.09 5.16 -13.06
N VAL A 137 -4.03 4.35 -12.94
CA VAL A 137 -4.11 2.90 -13.18
C VAL A 137 -5.12 2.25 -12.24
N VAL A 138 -5.08 2.60 -10.94
CA VAL A 138 -6.03 2.11 -9.95
C VAL A 138 -7.46 2.54 -10.31
N ALA A 139 -7.68 3.80 -10.68
CA ALA A 139 -8.99 4.30 -11.06
C ALA A 139 -9.55 3.55 -12.29
N GLU A 140 -8.74 3.34 -13.33
CA GLU A 140 -9.17 2.60 -14.52
C GLU A 140 -9.50 1.12 -14.20
N LEU A 141 -8.74 0.47 -13.32
CA LEU A 141 -9.02 -0.91 -12.89
C LEU A 141 -10.29 -1.02 -12.03
N ARG A 142 -10.72 0.06 -11.38
CA ARG A 142 -11.96 0.10 -10.58
C ARG A 142 -13.22 0.22 -11.45
N GLU A 143 -13.07 0.73 -12.66
CA GLU A 143 -14.17 0.98 -13.60
C GLU A 143 -14.30 -0.12 -14.69
N ALA A 144 -13.34 -1.05 -14.74
CA ALA A 144 -13.30 -2.17 -15.68
C ALA A 144 -14.32 -3.28 -15.31
#